data_AF-A0A1C7W301-F1
#
_entry.id   AF-A0A1C7W301-F1
#
_cell.length_a   1.000
_cell.length_b   1.000
_cell.length_c   1.000
_cell.angle_alpha   90.00
_cell.angle_beta   90.00
_cell.angle_gamma   90.00
#
_symmetry.space_group_name_H-M   'P 1'
#
loop_
_entity.id
_entity.type
_entity.pdbx_description
1 polymer ?
#
loop_
_entity_poly.entity_id
_entity_poly.type
_entity_poly.pdbx_seq_one_letter_code
_entity_poly.pdbx_strand_id
1 'polypeptide(L)'
;MYNRPSQSAWDGDQGQMFLAFCAAVLLCWLFFDSFVYGSCWVLYWLWTAVDVPRIHNWTGGKINLLADTANHAASVTFDEWLNVMNATSGILLLFLVPIVVASFIALAQHPVLAFRSKRSINVHTLPGLVSGFAPSVMPVLAMASGPDGLMNDPAPANVWALKPEDFTTQHQLVQRKTLDRTAAAEVFTAQLGKTMCNVTNWHPYERALLAVFGLQVFLNDRAAASRLLDDLNRSCVVRRFLRRKRVSPVPLFPLANTAFERVVQAPGVNEWLARHGYVRSALVGLYARDLRLPPARFRWLKGVDRTLWYGLHSADTAKVFVEGAGIAAQARAEVRAGKLGLPRPGIMVEQAVEGLQADLESLGLVYPYTLVVISRRQAAEQSVMSAVYAITDPPDSEETTAA
;
A
#
# COMPACT_ATOMS: atom_id res chain seq x y z
N MET A 1 5.94 -11.41 -22.90
CA MET A 1 6.49 -12.67 -23.45
C MET A 1 6.07 -13.80 -22.53
N TYR A 2 5.11 -14.62 -22.95
CA TYR A 2 4.77 -15.86 -22.24
C TYR A 2 5.75 -16.93 -22.70
N ASN A 3 6.56 -17.47 -21.78
CA ASN A 3 7.38 -18.65 -22.05
C ASN A 3 6.43 -19.81 -22.38
N ARG A 4 6.42 -20.24 -23.64
CA ARG A 4 5.92 -21.58 -23.98
C ARG A 4 6.95 -22.58 -23.45
N PRO A 5 6.55 -23.59 -22.66
CA PRO A 5 7.47 -24.68 -22.34
C PRO A 5 7.87 -25.41 -23.63
N SER A 6 9.12 -25.84 -23.67
CA SER A 6 9.75 -26.50 -24.82
C SER A 6 9.05 -27.81 -25.16
N GLN A 7 8.49 -27.91 -26.37
CA GLN A 7 7.87 -29.10 -26.93
C GLN A 7 8.80 -30.33 -26.99
N SER A 8 10.12 -30.16 -26.92
CA SER A 8 11.10 -31.24 -27.06
C SER A 8 11.26 -32.16 -25.84
N ALA A 9 10.77 -31.76 -24.65
CA ALA A 9 10.87 -32.60 -23.45
C ALA A 9 9.80 -33.70 -23.41
N TRP A 10 8.67 -33.51 -24.11
CA TRP A 10 7.53 -34.43 -24.08
C TRP A 10 7.76 -35.67 -24.94
N ASP A 11 8.48 -35.55 -26.06
CA ASP A 11 8.76 -36.68 -26.96
C ASP A 11 9.70 -37.71 -26.33
N GLY A 12 10.68 -37.26 -25.52
CA GLY A 12 11.62 -38.14 -24.83
C GLY A 12 10.96 -38.93 -23.69
N ASP A 13 10.09 -38.28 -22.91
CA ASP A 13 9.40 -38.89 -21.77
C ASP A 13 8.31 -39.89 -22.23
N GLN A 14 7.59 -39.54 -23.30
CA GLN A 14 6.64 -40.46 -23.95
C GLN A 14 7.33 -41.68 -24.57
N GLY A 15 8.49 -41.50 -25.21
CA GLY A 15 9.28 -42.60 -25.75
C GLY A 15 9.82 -43.55 -24.67
N GLN A 16 10.26 -43.02 -23.53
CA GLN A 16 10.69 -43.82 -22.38
C GLN A 16 9.53 -44.57 -21.73
N MET A 17 8.36 -43.93 -21.58
CA MET A 17 7.16 -44.61 -21.08
C MET A 17 6.71 -45.75 -22.00
N PHE A 18 6.79 -45.56 -23.32
CA PHE A 18 6.47 -46.61 -24.29
C PHE A 18 7.45 -47.79 -24.20
N LEU A 19 8.76 -47.53 -24.11
CA LEU A 19 9.76 -48.58 -23.92
C LEU A 19 9.58 -49.33 -22.60
N ALA A 20 9.28 -48.62 -21.51
CA ALA A 20 9.00 -49.24 -20.21
C ALA A 20 7.73 -50.10 -20.25
N PHE A 21 6.68 -49.66 -20.96
CA PHE A 21 5.47 -50.45 -21.17
C PHE A 21 5.76 -51.72 -21.97
N CYS A 22 6.50 -51.62 -23.08
CA CYS A 22 6.91 -52.78 -23.88
C CYS A 22 7.77 -53.76 -23.07
N ALA A 23 8.68 -53.27 -22.24
CA ALA A 23 9.47 -54.09 -21.34
C ALA A 23 8.60 -54.79 -20.28
N ALA A 24 7.61 -54.10 -19.72
CA ALA A 24 6.67 -54.70 -18.77
C ALA A 24 5.82 -55.79 -19.42
N VAL A 25 5.30 -55.56 -20.63
CA VAL A 25 4.54 -56.58 -21.39
C VAL A 25 5.42 -57.80 -21.69
N LEU A 26 6.68 -57.59 -22.07
CA LEU A 26 7.63 -58.67 -22.31
C LEU A 26 7.93 -59.47 -21.04
N LEU A 27 8.09 -58.80 -19.89
CA LEU A 27 8.27 -59.47 -18.60
C LEU A 27 7.02 -60.25 -18.17
N CYS A 28 5.83 -59.70 -18.37
CA CYS A 28 4.56 -60.42 -18.11
C CYS A 28 4.40 -61.65 -19.01
N TRP A 29 4.90 -61.59 -20.25
CA TRP A 29 4.92 -62.74 -21.16
C TRP A 29 5.94 -63.80 -20.73
N LEU A 30 7.15 -63.38 -20.35
CA LEU A 30 8.23 -64.30 -19.97
C LEU A 30 7.94 -65.02 -18.64
N PHE A 31 7.23 -64.35 -17.73
CA PHE A 31 6.81 -64.89 -16.43
C PHE A 31 5.29 -65.04 -16.33
N PHE A 32 4.67 -65.56 -17.39
CA PHE A 32 3.22 -65.66 -17.51
C PHE A 32 2.56 -66.37 -16.31
N ASP A 33 3.11 -67.50 -15.86
CA ASP A 33 2.58 -68.25 -14.71
C ASP A 33 2.57 -67.41 -13.42
N SER A 34 3.64 -66.65 -13.18
CA SER A 34 3.75 -65.76 -12.02
C SER A 34 2.81 -64.56 -12.14
N PHE A 35 2.57 -64.08 -13.36
CA PHE A 35 1.63 -63.01 -13.65
C PHE A 35 0.17 -63.45 -13.47
N VAL A 36 -0.19 -64.66 -13.91
CA VAL A 36 -1.50 -65.28 -13.67
C VAL A 36 -1.73 -65.43 -12.17
N TYR A 37 -0.76 -65.98 -11.44
CA TYR A 37 -0.84 -66.10 -9.99
C TYR A 37 -1.00 -64.73 -9.31
N GLY A 38 -0.16 -63.75 -9.66
CA GLY A 38 -0.19 -62.41 -9.08
C GLY A 38 -1.50 -61.66 -9.34
N SER A 39 -2.01 -61.71 -10.57
CA SER A 39 -3.30 -61.09 -10.93
C SER A 39 -4.46 -61.74 -10.19
N CYS A 40 -4.49 -63.08 -10.10
CA CYS A 40 -5.52 -63.79 -9.34
C CYS A 40 -5.42 -63.53 -7.84
N TRP A 41 -4.21 -63.45 -7.28
CA TRP A 41 -3.97 -63.17 -5.87
C TRP A 41 -4.46 -61.76 -5.47
N VAL A 42 -4.17 -60.74 -6.28
CA VAL A 42 -4.66 -59.37 -6.03
C VAL A 42 -6.19 -59.33 -6.06
N LEU A 43 -6.81 -59.93 -7.08
CA LEU A 43 -8.27 -59.96 -7.19
C LEU A 43 -8.92 -60.77 -6.08
N TYR A 44 -8.30 -61.88 -5.66
CA TYR A 44 -8.77 -62.72 -4.55
C TYR A 44 -8.92 -61.89 -3.27
N TRP A 45 -7.91 -61.10 -2.91
CA TRP A 45 -7.97 -60.25 -1.72
C TRP A 45 -8.98 -59.10 -1.86
N LEU A 46 -9.12 -58.51 -3.05
CA LEU A 46 -10.12 -57.48 -3.30
C LEU A 46 -11.55 -58.01 -3.19
N TRP A 47 -11.82 -59.22 -3.69
CA TRP A 47 -13.11 -59.88 -3.54
C TRP A 47 -13.38 -60.31 -2.11
N THR A 48 -12.37 -60.83 -1.41
CA THR A 48 -12.46 -61.21 0.00
C THR A 48 -12.77 -60.00 0.89
N ALA A 49 -12.18 -58.83 0.60
CA ALA A 49 -12.42 -57.60 1.36
C ALA A 49 -13.84 -57.05 1.20
N VAL A 50 -14.54 -57.40 0.12
CA VAL A 50 -15.91 -56.96 -0.19
C VAL A 50 -16.93 -58.06 0.14
N ASP A 51 -16.48 -59.22 0.62
CA ASP A 51 -17.37 -60.33 0.95
C ASP A 51 -18.23 -60.01 2.18
N VAL A 52 -19.55 -60.05 1.99
CA VAL A 52 -20.56 -59.76 3.02
C VAL A 52 -21.61 -60.88 2.97
N PRO A 53 -22.18 -61.32 4.11
CA PRO A 53 -23.05 -62.50 4.17
C PRO A 53 -24.22 -62.52 3.18
N ARG A 54 -24.69 -61.36 2.68
CA ARG A 54 -25.78 -61.25 1.70
C ARG A 54 -25.37 -61.57 0.26
N ILE A 55 -24.11 -61.34 -0.10
CA ILE A 55 -23.57 -61.51 -1.47
C ILE A 55 -22.57 -62.67 -1.55
N HIS A 56 -22.31 -63.35 -0.43
CA HIS A 56 -21.33 -64.41 -0.29
C HIS A 56 -21.47 -65.54 -1.32
N ASN A 57 -22.69 -65.97 -1.67
CA ASN A 57 -22.87 -67.01 -2.68
C ASN A 57 -22.35 -66.61 -4.06
N TRP A 58 -22.44 -65.32 -4.39
CA TRP A 58 -21.98 -64.78 -5.67
C TRP A 58 -20.48 -64.48 -5.63
N THR A 59 -20.01 -63.83 -4.55
CA THR A 59 -18.60 -63.49 -4.33
C THR A 59 -17.74 -64.75 -4.16
N GLY A 60 -18.21 -65.74 -3.39
CA GLY A 60 -17.54 -67.01 -3.17
C GLY A 60 -17.30 -67.79 -4.45
N GLY A 61 -18.24 -67.75 -5.42
CA GLY A 61 -18.03 -68.35 -6.73
C GLY A 61 -16.88 -67.71 -7.52
N LYS A 62 -16.68 -66.38 -7.37
CA LYS A 62 -15.57 -65.65 -8.00
C LYS A 62 -14.25 -65.89 -7.26
N ILE A 63 -14.28 -65.93 -5.93
CA ILE A 63 -13.12 -66.22 -5.08
C ILE A 63 -12.58 -67.63 -5.36
N ASN A 64 -13.46 -68.63 -5.42
CA ASN A 64 -13.07 -70.01 -5.71
C ASN A 64 -12.49 -70.16 -7.12
N LEU A 65 -13.09 -69.49 -8.10
CA LEU A 65 -12.59 -69.48 -9.47
C LEU A 65 -11.18 -68.84 -9.56
N LEU A 66 -10.92 -67.77 -8.81
CA LEU A 66 -9.58 -67.15 -8.73
C LEU A 66 -8.57 -68.03 -7.99
N ALA A 67 -8.99 -68.73 -6.94
CA ALA A 67 -8.14 -69.63 -6.17
C ALA A 67 -7.75 -70.87 -6.98
N ASP A 68 -8.71 -71.45 -7.72
CA ASP A 68 -8.46 -72.60 -8.59
C ASP A 68 -7.50 -72.27 -9.74
N THR A 69 -7.69 -71.11 -10.38
CA THR A 69 -6.80 -70.64 -11.46
C THR A 69 -5.42 -70.25 -10.97
N ALA A 70 -5.30 -69.74 -9.73
CA ALA A 70 -4.01 -69.44 -9.12
C ALA A 70 -3.22 -70.72 -8.77
N ASN A 71 -3.90 -71.75 -8.26
CA ASN A 71 -3.28 -73.04 -7.92
C ASN A 71 -2.81 -73.82 -9.17
N HIS A 72 -3.46 -73.58 -10.32
CA HIS A 72 -3.13 -74.19 -11.60
C HIS A 72 -2.43 -73.22 -12.57
N ALA A 73 -1.82 -72.14 -12.07
CA ALA A 73 -1.30 -71.04 -12.89
C ALA A 73 -0.30 -71.48 -13.98
N ALA A 74 0.46 -72.57 -13.78
CA ALA A 74 1.42 -73.11 -14.75
C ALA A 74 0.79 -73.86 -15.95
N SER A 75 -0.50 -74.22 -15.86
CA SER A 75 -1.21 -74.95 -16.92
C SER A 75 -2.29 -74.11 -17.61
N VAL A 76 -2.52 -72.88 -17.15
CA VAL A 76 -3.57 -71.99 -17.66
C VAL A 76 -3.11 -71.32 -18.96
N THR A 77 -3.96 -71.36 -19.98
CA THR A 77 -3.72 -70.64 -21.24
C THR A 77 -4.15 -69.17 -21.16
N PHE A 78 -3.66 -68.34 -22.08
CA PHE A 78 -4.01 -66.91 -22.12
C PHE A 78 -5.53 -66.68 -22.24
N ASP A 79 -6.22 -67.47 -23.06
CA ASP A 79 -7.66 -67.31 -23.28
C ASP A 79 -8.47 -67.71 -22.04
N GLU A 80 -8.04 -68.75 -21.31
CA GLU A 80 -8.63 -69.15 -20.04
C GLU A 80 -8.43 -68.08 -18.97
N TRP A 81 -7.21 -67.53 -18.86
CA TRP A 81 -6.92 -66.40 -17.97
C TRP A 81 -7.77 -65.18 -18.31
N LEU A 82 -7.90 -64.82 -19.60
CA LEU A 82 -8.69 -63.68 -20.04
C LEU A 82 -10.18 -63.83 -19.69
N ASN A 83 -10.73 -65.04 -19.84
CA ASN A 83 -12.12 -65.34 -19.44
C ASN A 83 -12.31 -65.20 -17.93
N VAL A 84 -11.35 -65.68 -17.14
CA VAL A 84 -11.33 -65.53 -15.67
C VAL A 84 -11.25 -64.06 -15.28
N MET A 85 -10.39 -63.27 -15.93
CA MET A 85 -10.28 -61.83 -15.70
C MET A 85 -11.56 -61.09 -16.09
N ASN A 86 -12.17 -61.40 -17.23
CA ASN A 86 -13.43 -60.76 -17.64
C ASN A 86 -14.55 -61.06 -16.62
N ALA A 87 -14.56 -62.27 -16.06
CA ALA A 87 -15.53 -62.68 -15.06
C ALA A 87 -15.31 -62.04 -13.67
N THR A 88 -14.10 -61.59 -13.33
CA THR A 88 -13.71 -61.22 -11.94
C THR A 88 -13.20 -59.79 -11.79
N SER A 89 -12.75 -59.13 -12.86
CA SER A 89 -12.13 -57.79 -12.83
C SER A 89 -13.10 -56.65 -12.54
N GLY A 90 -14.42 -56.87 -12.62
CA GLY A 90 -15.44 -55.85 -12.33
C GLY A 90 -15.33 -55.24 -10.93
N ILE A 91 -14.71 -55.94 -9.97
CA ILE A 91 -14.46 -55.42 -8.61
C ILE A 91 -13.54 -54.19 -8.62
N LEU A 92 -12.65 -54.06 -9.61
CA LEU A 92 -11.76 -52.91 -9.74
C LEU A 92 -12.53 -51.60 -9.92
N LEU A 93 -13.71 -51.64 -10.56
CA LEU A 93 -14.57 -50.47 -10.72
C LEU A 93 -15.05 -49.93 -9.37
N LEU A 94 -15.37 -50.80 -8.42
CA LEU A 94 -15.82 -50.40 -7.07
C LEU A 94 -14.76 -49.55 -6.36
N PHE A 95 -13.49 -49.92 -6.50
CA PHE A 95 -12.35 -49.20 -5.91
C PHE A 95 -11.89 -48.00 -6.75
N LEU A 96 -12.15 -48.00 -8.06
CA LEU A 96 -11.82 -46.88 -8.94
C LEU A 96 -12.80 -45.71 -8.79
N VAL A 97 -14.09 -45.98 -8.57
CA VAL A 97 -15.12 -44.94 -8.36
C VAL A 97 -14.74 -43.91 -7.28
N PRO A 98 -14.33 -44.28 -6.05
CA PRO A 98 -13.96 -43.29 -5.04
C PRO A 98 -12.71 -42.50 -5.42
N ILE A 99 -11.76 -43.10 -6.15
CA ILE A 99 -10.57 -42.39 -6.66
C ILE A 99 -11.00 -41.34 -7.69
N VAL A 100 -11.88 -41.69 -8.63
CA VAL A 100 -12.40 -40.76 -9.64
C VAL A 100 -13.20 -39.63 -9.01
N VAL A 101 -14.06 -39.95 -8.03
CA VAL A 101 -14.83 -38.94 -7.28
C VAL A 101 -13.90 -38.02 -6.50
N ALA A 102 -12.91 -38.56 -5.78
CA ALA A 102 -11.92 -37.76 -5.06
C ALA A 102 -11.11 -36.87 -6.02
N SER A 103 -10.75 -37.40 -7.19
CA SER A 103 -10.04 -36.64 -8.23
C SER A 103 -10.90 -35.52 -8.79
N PHE A 104 -12.19 -35.76 -9.01
CA PHE A 104 -13.13 -34.74 -9.47
C PHE A 104 -13.34 -33.64 -8.41
N ILE A 105 -13.46 -34.01 -7.13
CA ILE A 105 -13.55 -33.06 -6.01
C ILE A 105 -12.26 -32.24 -5.91
N ALA A 106 -11.10 -32.88 -5.94
CA ALA A 106 -9.80 -32.23 -5.88
C ALA A 106 -9.62 -31.26 -7.06
N LEU A 107 -10.00 -31.69 -8.27
CA LEU A 107 -10.00 -30.86 -9.46
C LEU A 107 -10.94 -29.66 -9.28
N ALA A 108 -12.21 -29.87 -8.92
CA ALA A 108 -13.17 -28.80 -8.71
C ALA A 108 -12.77 -27.78 -7.62
N GLN A 109 -11.99 -28.21 -6.62
CA GLN A 109 -11.45 -27.35 -5.56
C GLN A 109 -10.08 -26.74 -5.91
N HIS A 110 -9.46 -27.17 -7.00
CA HIS A 110 -8.09 -26.80 -7.34
C HIS A 110 -7.97 -25.28 -7.60
N PRO A 111 -7.05 -24.57 -6.93
CA PRO A 111 -6.95 -23.10 -6.98
C PRO A 111 -6.57 -22.56 -8.36
N VAL A 112 -5.95 -23.38 -9.22
CA VAL A 112 -5.57 -22.99 -10.60
C VAL A 112 -6.78 -23.02 -11.55
N LEU A 113 -7.85 -23.75 -11.21
CA LEU A 113 -9.03 -23.74 -12.06
C LEU A 113 -9.81 -22.44 -11.87
N ALA A 114 -9.93 -21.70 -12.96
CA ALA A 114 -10.57 -20.38 -13.04
C ALA A 114 -12.06 -20.34 -12.67
N PHE A 115 -12.65 -21.44 -12.19
CA PHE A 115 -14.06 -21.53 -11.80
C PHE A 115 -14.41 -20.67 -10.59
N ARG A 116 -13.45 -20.32 -9.73
CA ARG A 116 -13.68 -19.45 -8.55
C ARG A 116 -13.64 -17.96 -8.88
N SER A 117 -12.78 -17.50 -9.78
CA SER A 117 -12.75 -16.10 -10.22
C SER A 117 -13.63 -15.87 -11.45
N LYS A 118 -14.95 -15.88 -11.26
CA LYS A 118 -15.93 -15.63 -12.35
C LYS A 118 -15.86 -14.22 -12.97
N ARG A 119 -15.00 -13.33 -12.45
CA ARG A 119 -14.87 -11.95 -12.92
C ARG A 119 -13.47 -11.71 -13.47
N SER A 120 -13.37 -11.11 -14.64
CA SER A 120 -12.11 -10.60 -15.17
C SER A 120 -11.60 -9.49 -14.25
N ILE A 121 -10.45 -9.74 -13.61
CA ILE A 121 -9.77 -8.79 -12.75
C ILE A 121 -8.68 -8.12 -13.57
N ASN A 122 -8.92 -6.85 -13.90
CA ASN A 122 -8.01 -5.98 -14.66
C ASN A 122 -7.77 -4.69 -13.85
N VAL A 123 -6.80 -3.88 -14.29
CA VAL A 123 -6.49 -2.57 -13.69
C VAL A 123 -7.73 -1.67 -13.56
N HIS A 124 -8.71 -1.79 -14.47
CA HIS A 124 -9.95 -1.00 -14.44
C HIS A 124 -11.06 -1.60 -13.55
N THR A 125 -11.12 -2.93 -13.41
CA THR A 125 -12.20 -3.59 -12.65
C THR A 125 -11.83 -3.82 -11.18
N LEU A 126 -10.55 -4.01 -10.89
CA LEU A 126 -10.04 -4.28 -9.55
C LEU A 126 -10.36 -3.15 -8.55
N PRO A 127 -10.08 -1.85 -8.83
CA PRO A 127 -10.36 -0.78 -7.87
C PRO A 127 -11.85 -0.71 -7.51
N GLY A 128 -12.74 -0.97 -8.48
CA GLY A 128 -14.18 -1.06 -8.24
C GLY A 128 -14.57 -2.18 -7.29
N LEU A 129 -13.95 -3.37 -7.40
CA LEU A 129 -14.16 -4.49 -6.47
C LEU A 129 -13.59 -4.16 -5.08
N VAL A 130 -12.39 -3.57 -5.04
CA VAL A 130 -11.68 -3.20 -3.82
C VAL A 130 -12.40 -2.13 -3.02
N SER A 131 -13.12 -1.23 -3.69
CA SER A 131 -13.87 -0.15 -3.05
C SER A 131 -14.91 -0.62 -2.02
N GLY A 132 -15.37 -1.87 -2.12
CA GLY A 132 -16.28 -2.47 -1.13
C GLY A 132 -15.64 -2.67 0.25
N PHE A 133 -14.35 -3.05 0.29
CA PHE A 133 -13.63 -3.29 1.54
C PHE A 133 -12.65 -2.17 1.91
N ALA A 134 -12.16 -1.40 0.94
CA ALA A 134 -11.29 -0.25 1.13
C ALA A 134 -11.93 1.03 0.55
N PRO A 135 -12.82 1.70 1.31
CA PRO A 135 -13.53 2.88 0.84
C PRO A 135 -12.62 4.04 0.41
N SER A 136 -11.38 4.12 0.91
CA SER A 136 -10.39 5.15 0.53
C SER A 136 -10.11 5.23 -0.97
N VAL A 137 -10.42 4.17 -1.73
CA VAL A 137 -10.28 4.14 -3.20
C VAL A 137 -11.45 4.84 -3.91
N MET A 138 -12.58 5.07 -3.23
CA MET A 138 -13.78 5.66 -3.85
C MET A 138 -13.61 7.09 -4.37
N PRO A 139 -12.91 8.02 -3.67
CA PRO A 139 -12.59 9.32 -4.25
C PRO A 139 -11.76 9.20 -5.52
N VAL A 140 -10.78 8.28 -5.55
CA VAL A 140 -9.93 8.02 -6.73
C VAL A 140 -10.77 7.50 -7.91
N LEU A 141 -11.67 6.56 -7.65
CA LEU A 141 -12.63 6.06 -8.65
C LEU A 141 -13.58 7.15 -9.15
N ALA A 142 -13.93 8.12 -8.30
CA ALA A 142 -14.75 9.24 -8.71
C ALA A 142 -14.01 10.23 -9.63
N MET A 143 -12.68 10.34 -9.47
CA MET A 143 -11.81 11.15 -10.34
C MET A 143 -11.49 10.42 -11.66
N ALA A 144 -11.29 9.09 -11.61
CA ALA A 144 -10.90 8.24 -12.74
C ALA A 144 -12.04 7.98 -13.74
N SER A 145 -12.55 9.03 -14.38
CA SER A 145 -13.69 8.95 -15.32
C SER A 145 -13.31 8.51 -16.75
N GLY A 146 -12.01 8.43 -17.08
CA GLY A 146 -11.51 8.09 -18.41
C GLY A 146 -10.97 6.66 -18.57
N PRO A 147 -10.71 6.20 -19.81
CA PRO A 147 -10.14 4.87 -20.09
C PRO A 147 -8.77 4.67 -19.43
N ASP A 148 -7.93 5.70 -19.39
CA ASP A 148 -6.59 5.68 -18.75
C ASP A 148 -6.65 5.95 -17.24
N GLY A 149 -7.84 6.13 -16.67
CA GLY A 149 -8.03 6.44 -15.26
C GLY A 149 -7.32 7.73 -14.85
N LEU A 150 -6.31 7.60 -13.97
CA LEU A 150 -5.47 8.71 -13.48
C LEU A 150 -4.06 8.73 -14.08
N MET A 151 -3.73 7.82 -15.00
CA MET A 151 -2.32 7.58 -15.39
C MET A 151 -1.68 8.79 -16.10
N ASN A 152 -2.49 9.66 -16.73
CA ASN A 152 -2.04 10.84 -17.45
C ASN A 152 -2.95 12.06 -17.20
N ASP A 153 -3.51 12.19 -15.98
CA ASP A 153 -4.46 13.26 -15.69
C ASP A 153 -3.73 14.57 -15.26
N PRO A 154 -3.81 15.65 -16.07
CA PRO A 154 -3.17 16.93 -15.75
C PRO A 154 -3.97 17.78 -14.74
N ALA A 155 -5.11 17.30 -14.23
CA ALA A 155 -5.92 18.06 -13.29
C ALA A 155 -5.10 18.49 -12.05
N PRO A 156 -5.21 19.74 -11.56
CA PRO A 156 -4.43 20.26 -10.43
C PRO A 156 -4.49 19.40 -9.15
N ALA A 157 -5.62 18.72 -8.94
CA ALA A 157 -5.84 17.79 -7.82
C ALA A 157 -4.96 16.51 -7.90
N ASN A 158 -4.45 16.17 -9.08
CA ASN A 158 -3.74 14.92 -9.35
C ASN A 158 -2.24 15.15 -9.61
N VAL A 159 -1.84 16.35 -10.02
CA VAL A 159 -0.43 16.77 -10.16
C VAL A 159 0.39 16.42 -8.90
N TRP A 160 1.60 15.93 -9.09
CA TRP A 160 2.54 15.59 -8.00
C TRP A 160 2.93 16.81 -7.17
N ALA A 161 3.52 16.58 -5.99
CA ALA A 161 4.01 17.67 -5.16
C ALA A 161 5.07 18.48 -5.91
N LEU A 162 5.06 19.79 -5.75
CA LEU A 162 6.10 20.65 -6.31
C LEU A 162 7.44 20.31 -5.66
N LYS A 163 8.48 20.27 -6.48
CA LYS A 163 9.85 20.23 -5.99
C LYS A 163 10.26 21.61 -5.47
N PRO A 164 11.29 21.72 -4.61
CA PRO A 164 11.80 23.02 -4.16
C PRO A 164 12.19 23.96 -5.31
N GLU A 165 12.79 23.44 -6.37
CA GLU A 165 13.15 24.18 -7.59
C GLU A 165 11.92 24.75 -8.33
N ASP A 166 10.89 23.93 -8.54
CA ASP A 166 9.67 24.34 -9.21
C ASP A 166 8.88 25.36 -8.36
N PHE A 167 8.85 25.14 -7.04
CA PHE A 167 8.19 26.03 -6.09
C PHE A 167 8.83 27.42 -6.06
N THR A 168 10.16 27.48 -6.00
CA THR A 168 10.90 28.75 -6.02
C THR A 168 10.76 29.49 -7.34
N THR A 169 10.71 28.75 -8.46
CA THR A 169 10.45 29.32 -9.79
C THR A 169 9.03 29.90 -9.88
N GLN A 170 8.03 29.14 -9.42
CA GLN A 170 6.63 29.57 -9.44
C GLN A 170 6.40 30.84 -8.61
N HIS A 171 7.08 30.97 -7.47
CA HIS A 171 6.96 32.12 -6.57
C HIS A 171 8.03 33.19 -6.78
N GLN A 172 8.92 33.04 -7.78
CA GLN A 172 10.00 33.98 -8.11
C GLN A 172 10.90 34.32 -6.91
N LEU A 173 11.22 33.31 -6.08
CA LEU A 173 11.91 33.50 -4.80
C LEU A 173 13.43 33.59 -4.91
N VAL A 174 14.01 33.20 -6.06
CA VAL A 174 15.46 33.19 -6.26
C VAL A 174 15.84 34.26 -7.26
N GLN A 175 16.73 35.17 -6.85
CA GLN A 175 17.29 36.20 -7.71
C GLN A 175 18.81 36.07 -7.69
N ARG A 176 19.47 36.01 -8.85
CA ARG A 176 20.95 35.94 -8.95
C ARG A 176 21.60 34.86 -8.06
N LYS A 177 20.96 33.67 -7.95
CA LYS A 177 21.38 32.55 -7.08
C LYS A 177 21.39 32.89 -5.57
N THR A 178 20.58 33.85 -5.14
CA THR A 178 20.30 34.09 -3.72
C THR A 178 18.81 33.95 -3.47
N LEU A 179 18.43 33.29 -2.37
CA LEU A 179 17.04 33.16 -1.95
C LEU A 179 16.59 34.44 -1.24
N ASP A 180 15.49 35.02 -1.70
CA ASP A 180 14.80 36.06 -0.95
C ASP A 180 14.05 35.42 0.23
N ARG A 181 14.68 35.48 1.40
CA ARG A 181 14.14 34.92 2.65
C ARG A 181 12.88 35.65 3.11
N THR A 182 12.76 36.94 2.83
CA THR A 182 11.59 37.73 3.22
C THR A 182 10.38 37.34 2.39
N ALA A 183 10.53 37.29 1.06
CA ALA A 183 9.49 36.79 0.18
C ALA A 183 9.13 35.32 0.48
N ALA A 184 10.13 34.46 0.75
CA ALA A 184 9.88 33.08 1.14
C ALA A 184 9.06 32.97 2.44
N ALA A 185 9.37 33.80 3.44
CA ALA A 185 8.61 33.85 4.69
C ALA A 185 7.16 34.30 4.47
N GLU A 186 6.93 35.27 3.59
CA GLU A 186 5.57 35.70 3.21
C GLU A 186 4.79 34.58 2.55
N VAL A 187 5.40 33.85 1.61
CA VAL A 187 4.76 32.70 0.94
C VAL A 187 4.43 31.60 1.95
N PHE A 188 5.35 31.26 2.86
CA PHE A 188 5.06 30.27 3.91
C PHE A 188 4.02 30.74 4.92
N THR A 189 3.97 32.04 5.20
CA THR A 189 2.93 32.65 6.04
C THR A 189 1.56 32.53 5.37
N ALA A 190 1.48 32.76 4.05
CA ALA A 190 0.26 32.59 3.28
C ALA A 190 -0.27 31.14 3.30
N GLN A 191 0.61 30.14 3.45
CA GLN A 191 0.19 28.73 3.59
C GLN A 191 -0.61 28.48 4.88
N LEU A 192 -0.43 29.27 5.94
CA LEU A 192 -1.17 29.13 7.20
C LEU A 192 -2.68 29.33 7.03
N GLY A 193 -3.06 30.14 6.04
CA GLY A 193 -4.45 30.41 5.70
C GLY A 193 -5.16 31.26 6.76
N LYS A 194 -6.41 30.92 7.05
CA LYS A 194 -7.28 31.69 7.95
C LYS A 194 -6.82 31.57 9.40
N THR A 195 -6.82 32.70 10.12
CA THR A 195 -6.59 32.74 11.56
C THR A 195 -7.64 31.94 12.32
N MET A 196 -7.28 31.49 13.51
CA MET A 196 -8.18 30.75 14.39
C MET A 196 -9.45 31.56 14.63
N CYS A 197 -10.58 30.99 14.23
CA CYS A 197 -11.90 31.54 14.46
C CYS A 197 -12.77 30.50 15.15
N ASN A 198 -13.98 30.90 15.57
CA ASN A 198 -14.93 29.98 16.17
C ASN A 198 -15.15 28.76 15.25
N VAL A 199 -15.18 27.56 15.84
CA VAL A 199 -15.21 26.27 15.14
C VAL A 199 -16.41 26.14 14.20
N THR A 200 -17.50 26.86 14.47
CA THR A 200 -18.67 26.93 13.59
C THR A 200 -18.39 27.57 12.23
N ASN A 201 -17.42 28.50 12.18
CA ASN A 201 -17.07 29.29 11.00
C ASN A 201 -15.94 28.66 10.17
N TRP A 202 -15.53 27.44 10.52
CA TRP A 202 -14.55 26.65 9.77
C TRP A 202 -15.18 26.09 8.51
N HIS A 203 -14.35 25.79 7.51
CA HIS A 203 -14.83 25.16 6.30
C HIS A 203 -15.41 23.75 6.59
N PRO A 204 -16.38 23.28 5.79
CA PRO A 204 -16.99 21.97 6.00
C PRO A 204 -16.00 20.81 6.04
N TYR A 205 -14.93 20.87 5.23
CA TYR A 205 -13.88 19.86 5.23
C TYR A 205 -13.00 19.92 6.48
N GLU A 206 -12.69 21.11 7.01
CA GLU A 206 -11.94 21.30 8.25
C GLU A 206 -12.73 20.75 9.44
N ARG A 207 -14.04 21.01 9.47
CA ARG A 207 -14.95 20.45 10.49
C ARG A 207 -15.02 18.93 10.42
N ALA A 208 -15.07 18.36 9.21
CA ALA A 208 -15.06 16.91 9.02
C ALA A 208 -13.74 16.28 9.48
N LEU A 209 -12.59 16.91 9.18
CA LEU A 209 -11.28 16.46 9.66
C LEU A 209 -11.17 16.56 11.18
N LEU A 210 -11.63 17.67 11.78
CA LEU A 210 -11.68 17.83 13.23
C LEU A 210 -12.54 16.74 13.87
N ALA A 211 -13.69 16.41 13.30
CA ALA A 211 -14.53 15.32 13.80
C ALA A 211 -13.80 13.98 13.76
N VAL A 212 -13.15 13.63 12.64
CA VAL A 212 -12.41 12.37 12.51
C VAL A 212 -11.23 12.30 13.49
N PHE A 213 -10.38 13.32 13.52
CA PHE A 213 -9.20 13.33 14.40
C PHE A 213 -9.61 13.45 15.86
N GLY A 214 -10.58 14.30 16.18
CA GLY A 214 -11.03 14.57 17.52
C GLY A 214 -11.76 13.39 18.17
N LEU A 215 -12.51 12.60 17.40
CA LEU A 215 -13.08 11.33 17.89
C LEU A 215 -11.99 10.41 18.45
N GLN A 216 -10.83 10.39 17.79
CA GLN A 216 -9.72 9.55 18.23
C GLN A 216 -8.90 10.17 19.36
N VAL A 217 -8.58 11.48 19.29
CA VAL A 217 -7.73 12.14 20.30
C VAL A 217 -8.48 12.42 21.60
N PHE A 218 -9.68 12.99 21.52
CA PHE A 218 -10.39 13.48 22.71
C PHE A 218 -11.35 12.44 23.31
N LEU A 219 -11.95 11.61 22.45
CA LEU A 219 -12.96 10.62 22.86
C LEU A 219 -12.44 9.18 22.84
N ASN A 220 -11.20 8.96 22.38
CA ASN A 220 -10.57 7.64 22.23
C ASN A 220 -11.41 6.62 21.43
N ASP A 221 -12.25 7.10 20.51
CA ASP A 221 -13.20 6.31 19.73
C ASP A 221 -12.68 6.08 18.30
N ARG A 222 -11.65 5.22 18.20
CA ARG A 222 -10.98 4.90 16.92
C ARG A 222 -11.92 4.22 15.92
N ALA A 223 -12.88 3.44 16.43
CA ALA A 223 -13.86 2.74 15.61
C ALA A 223 -14.83 3.73 14.95
N ALA A 224 -15.37 4.69 15.71
CA ALA A 224 -16.22 5.74 15.15
C ALA A 224 -15.45 6.64 14.16
N ALA A 225 -14.21 7.02 14.47
CA ALA A 225 -13.38 7.81 13.56
C ALA A 225 -13.16 7.10 12.21
N SER A 226 -12.86 5.80 12.25
CA SER A 226 -12.68 4.99 11.05
C SER A 226 -13.97 4.83 10.26
N ARG A 227 -15.10 4.59 10.93
CA ARG A 227 -16.43 4.49 10.29
C ARG A 227 -16.83 5.80 9.63
N LEU A 228 -16.67 6.92 10.32
CA LEU A 228 -16.97 8.25 9.78
C LEU A 228 -16.16 8.52 8.51
N LEU A 229 -14.87 8.21 8.53
CA LEU A 229 -14.01 8.42 7.37
C LEU A 229 -14.38 7.50 6.20
N ASP A 230 -14.75 6.25 6.48
CA ASP A 230 -15.24 5.32 5.47
C ASP A 230 -16.58 5.76 4.88
N ASP A 231 -17.49 6.31 5.68
CA ASP A 231 -18.78 6.84 5.24
C ASP A 231 -18.61 8.12 4.41
N LEU A 232 -17.67 9.00 4.79
CA LEU A 232 -17.25 10.14 3.97
C LEU A 232 -16.74 9.66 2.61
N ASN A 233 -15.83 8.67 2.58
CA ASN A 233 -15.32 8.13 1.33
C ASN A 233 -16.41 7.46 0.47
N ARG A 234 -17.34 6.72 1.09
CA ARG A 234 -18.50 6.12 0.40
C ARG A 234 -19.42 7.16 -0.22
N SER A 235 -19.56 8.32 0.41
CA SER A 235 -20.39 9.42 -0.09
C SER A 235 -19.90 10.04 -1.40
N CYS A 236 -18.63 9.82 -1.78
CA CYS A 236 -18.10 10.22 -3.08
C CYS A 236 -18.79 9.48 -4.25
N VAL A 237 -19.26 8.25 -4.00
CA VAL A 237 -19.86 7.39 -5.02
C VAL A 237 -21.15 6.79 -4.48
N VAL A 238 -22.26 7.50 -4.66
CA VAL A 238 -23.58 7.07 -4.19
C VAL A 238 -24.38 6.49 -5.34
N ARG A 239 -24.72 5.20 -5.23
CA ARG A 239 -25.74 4.58 -6.07
C ARG A 239 -27.11 4.92 -5.48
N ARG A 240 -27.93 5.64 -6.24
CA ARG A 240 -29.28 5.99 -5.81
C ARG A 240 -30.27 5.10 -6.53
N PHE A 241 -31.16 4.46 -5.78
CA PHE A 241 -32.24 3.67 -6.35
C PHE A 241 -33.06 4.55 -7.31
N LEU A 242 -33.25 4.11 -8.56
CA LEU A 242 -33.98 4.80 -9.63
C LEU A 242 -33.43 6.18 -10.09
N ARG A 243 -32.27 6.66 -9.60
CA ARG A 243 -31.66 7.91 -10.08
C ARG A 243 -30.24 7.69 -10.62
N ARG A 244 -29.76 8.64 -11.44
CA ARG A 244 -28.37 8.65 -11.89
C ARG A 244 -27.42 8.58 -10.68
N LYS A 245 -26.40 7.74 -10.82
CA LYS A 245 -25.32 7.58 -9.84
C LYS A 245 -24.67 8.94 -9.59
N ARG A 246 -24.58 9.36 -8.32
CA ARG A 246 -23.77 10.53 -7.95
C ARG A 246 -22.32 10.09 -7.89
N VAL A 247 -21.49 10.67 -8.74
CA VAL A 247 -20.04 10.50 -8.71
C VAL A 247 -19.44 11.88 -8.49
N SER A 248 -18.81 12.08 -7.34
CA SER A 248 -18.12 13.33 -7.02
C SER A 248 -16.86 13.01 -6.23
N PRO A 249 -15.71 13.63 -6.58
CA PRO A 249 -14.48 13.44 -5.83
C PRO A 249 -14.55 14.04 -4.42
N VAL A 250 -15.54 14.90 -4.14
CA VAL A 250 -15.74 15.57 -2.85
C VAL A 250 -16.83 14.85 -2.05
N PRO A 251 -16.55 14.50 -0.78
CA PRO A 251 -17.51 13.82 0.07
C PRO A 251 -18.64 14.75 0.54
N LEU A 252 -19.68 14.16 1.10
CA LEU A 252 -20.77 14.89 1.75
C LEU A 252 -20.38 15.21 3.19
N PHE A 253 -19.83 16.41 3.41
CA PHE A 253 -19.42 16.89 4.74
C PHE A 253 -20.53 16.91 5.82
N PRO A 254 -21.83 17.09 5.52
CA PRO A 254 -22.87 17.03 6.56
C PRO A 254 -22.91 15.72 7.35
N LEU A 255 -22.36 14.62 6.82
CA LEU A 255 -22.22 13.35 7.54
C LEU A 255 -21.37 13.47 8.81
N ALA A 256 -20.47 14.44 8.87
CA ALA A 256 -19.60 14.67 10.02
C ALA A 256 -20.20 15.59 11.10
N ASN A 257 -21.37 16.21 10.87
CA ASN A 257 -21.93 17.20 11.78
C ASN A 257 -22.21 16.63 13.19
N THR A 258 -22.77 15.43 13.27
CA THR A 258 -23.10 14.79 14.56
C THR A 258 -21.85 14.45 15.37
N ALA A 259 -20.84 13.90 14.71
CA ALA A 259 -19.54 13.62 15.31
C ALA A 259 -18.81 14.91 15.71
N PHE A 260 -18.91 15.95 14.87
CA PHE A 260 -18.33 17.26 15.13
C PHE A 260 -18.91 17.88 16.40
N GLU A 261 -20.23 17.90 16.56
CA GLU A 261 -20.90 18.43 17.76
C GLU A 261 -20.44 17.69 19.03
N ARG A 262 -20.34 16.36 18.96
CA ARG A 262 -19.82 15.53 20.06
C ARG A 262 -18.37 15.86 20.41
N VAL A 263 -17.52 16.08 19.39
CA VAL A 263 -16.11 16.41 19.58
C VAL A 263 -15.93 17.81 20.17
N VAL A 264 -16.67 18.82 19.68
CA VAL A 264 -16.54 20.20 20.18
C VAL A 264 -16.88 20.32 21.67
N GLN A 265 -17.79 19.47 22.17
CA GLN A 265 -18.15 19.41 23.59
C GLN A 265 -17.17 18.59 24.44
N ALA A 266 -16.19 17.90 23.84
CA ALA A 266 -15.27 17.04 24.57
C ALA A 266 -14.27 17.85 25.41
N PRO A 267 -13.87 17.32 26.59
CA PRO A 267 -12.87 17.98 27.42
C PRO A 267 -11.53 18.10 26.69
N GLY A 268 -10.84 19.23 26.88
CA GLY A 268 -9.53 19.49 26.28
C GLY A 268 -9.55 20.09 24.87
N VAL A 269 -10.70 20.16 24.19
CA VAL A 269 -10.79 20.80 22.86
C VAL A 269 -10.55 22.30 22.95
N ASN A 270 -11.18 22.98 23.91
CA ASN A 270 -11.01 24.43 24.10
C ASN A 270 -9.56 24.80 24.43
N GLU A 271 -8.91 24.00 25.27
CA GLU A 271 -7.50 24.19 25.61
C GLU A 271 -6.61 23.96 24.38
N TRP A 272 -6.88 22.92 23.59
CA TRP A 272 -6.16 22.68 22.34
C TRP A 272 -6.36 23.82 21.33
N LEU A 273 -7.59 24.31 21.15
CA LEU A 273 -7.88 25.45 20.27
C LEU A 273 -7.12 26.70 20.69
N ALA A 274 -7.01 26.97 21.99
CA ALA A 274 -6.29 28.13 22.52
C ALA A 274 -4.77 28.07 22.23
N ARG A 275 -4.20 26.87 22.10
CA ARG A 275 -2.76 26.68 21.81
C ARG A 275 -2.39 27.00 20.35
N HIS A 276 -3.35 27.03 19.44
CA HIS A 276 -3.10 27.18 18.00
C HIS A 276 -3.61 28.52 17.46
N GLY A 277 -2.82 29.18 16.62
CA GLY A 277 -3.14 30.48 16.02
C GLY A 277 -3.91 30.39 14.70
N TYR A 278 -3.85 29.25 14.01
CA TYR A 278 -4.45 29.04 12.69
C TYR A 278 -5.19 27.71 12.63
N VAL A 279 -6.23 27.62 11.79
CA VAL A 279 -7.04 26.39 11.67
C VAL A 279 -6.22 25.23 11.10
N ARG A 280 -5.42 25.50 10.05
CA ARG A 280 -4.55 24.50 9.43
C ARG A 280 -3.46 24.01 10.38
N SER A 281 -2.83 24.91 11.16
CA SER A 281 -1.79 24.53 12.13
C SER A 281 -2.37 23.69 13.28
N ALA A 282 -3.58 24.02 13.73
CA ALA A 282 -4.34 23.20 14.67
C ALA A 282 -4.55 21.77 14.13
N LEU A 283 -5.14 21.63 12.93
CA LEU A 283 -5.41 20.31 12.36
C LEU A 283 -4.14 19.47 12.17
N VAL A 284 -3.05 20.08 11.69
CA VAL A 284 -1.75 19.42 11.55
C VAL A 284 -1.17 19.03 12.91
N GLY A 285 -1.21 19.93 13.90
CA GLY A 285 -0.74 19.65 15.26
C GLY A 285 -1.56 18.58 15.99
N LEU A 286 -2.86 18.45 15.69
CA LEU A 286 -3.71 17.38 16.19
C LEU A 286 -3.37 16.04 15.54
N TYR A 287 -3.16 16.04 14.23
CA TYR A 287 -2.83 14.84 13.45
C TYR A 287 -1.43 14.28 13.76
N ALA A 288 -0.47 15.15 14.16
CA ALA A 288 0.89 14.76 14.55
C ALA A 288 0.99 13.89 15.82
N ARG A 289 -0.11 13.59 16.52
CA ARG A 289 -0.13 12.77 17.74
C ARG A 289 -0.15 11.25 17.49
N ASP A 290 0.41 10.81 16.36
CA ASP A 290 0.33 9.44 15.82
C ASP A 290 -1.08 8.80 15.91
N LEU A 291 -1.96 9.23 15.01
CA LEU A 291 -3.31 8.70 14.92
C LEU A 291 -3.40 7.31 14.27
N ARG A 292 -2.30 6.71 13.78
CA ARG A 292 -2.34 5.48 12.97
C ARG A 292 -3.46 5.50 11.91
N LEU A 293 -3.68 6.67 11.31
CA LEU A 293 -4.74 6.96 10.34
C LEU A 293 -4.07 7.41 9.04
N PRO A 294 -3.75 6.50 8.11
CA PRO A 294 -2.96 6.84 6.94
C PRO A 294 -3.58 7.98 6.12
N PRO A 295 -2.80 8.96 5.64
CA PRO A 295 -3.33 10.08 4.88
C PRO A 295 -4.09 9.68 3.60
N ALA A 296 -3.76 8.51 3.04
CA ALA A 296 -4.47 7.92 1.90
C ALA A 296 -5.99 7.77 2.14
N ARG A 297 -6.45 7.67 3.39
CA ARG A 297 -7.87 7.54 3.74
C ARG A 297 -8.68 8.84 3.56
N PHE A 298 -8.04 9.98 3.36
CA PHE A 298 -8.71 11.26 3.07
C PHE A 298 -8.21 11.87 1.75
N ARG A 299 -7.93 11.03 0.73
CA ARG A 299 -7.40 11.45 -0.58
C ARG A 299 -8.21 12.54 -1.31
N TRP A 300 -9.50 12.64 -1.01
CA TRP A 300 -10.37 13.71 -1.51
C TRP A 300 -9.87 15.11 -1.11
N LEU A 301 -9.16 15.24 0.02
CA LEU A 301 -8.67 16.52 0.53
C LEU A 301 -7.68 17.19 -0.42
N LYS A 302 -6.84 16.43 -1.14
CA LYS A 302 -5.89 17.00 -2.11
C LYS A 302 -6.57 17.85 -3.19
N GLY A 303 -7.81 17.51 -3.57
CA GLY A 303 -8.59 18.27 -4.54
C GLY A 303 -9.40 19.43 -3.94
N VAL A 304 -9.54 19.49 -2.62
CA VAL A 304 -10.28 20.54 -1.90
C VAL A 304 -9.32 21.59 -1.34
N ASP A 305 -8.31 21.15 -0.59
CA ASP A 305 -7.25 21.97 -0.03
C ASP A 305 -5.91 21.23 -0.13
N ARG A 306 -5.15 21.57 -1.17
CA ARG A 306 -3.85 20.95 -1.49
C ARG A 306 -2.78 21.28 -0.45
N THR A 307 -2.76 22.51 0.06
CA THR A 307 -1.80 22.97 1.07
C THR A 307 -2.02 22.22 2.40
N LEU A 308 -3.28 22.12 2.85
CA LEU A 308 -3.61 21.35 4.05
C LEU A 308 -3.33 19.85 3.87
N TRP A 309 -3.60 19.29 2.70
CA TRP A 309 -3.26 17.89 2.39
C TRP A 309 -1.78 17.59 2.60
N TYR A 310 -0.88 18.41 2.04
CA TYR A 310 0.56 18.23 2.21
C TYR A 310 1.05 18.58 3.62
N GLY A 311 0.42 19.55 4.28
CA GLY A 311 0.65 19.85 5.69
C GLY A 311 0.38 18.64 6.59
N LEU A 312 -0.73 17.93 6.36
CA LEU A 312 -1.08 16.71 7.10
C LEU A 312 -0.13 15.53 6.79
N HIS A 313 0.32 15.39 5.54
CA HIS A 313 1.34 14.38 5.20
C HIS A 313 2.68 14.66 5.89
N SER A 314 2.95 15.92 6.16
CA SER A 314 4.20 16.39 6.77
C SER A 314 4.12 16.55 8.29
N ALA A 315 2.99 16.21 8.92
CA ALA A 315 2.73 16.52 10.32
C ALA A 315 3.75 15.87 11.27
N ASP A 316 4.13 14.62 11.00
CA ASP A 316 4.99 13.79 11.87
C ASP A 316 6.29 13.32 11.19
N THR A 317 6.66 13.93 10.05
CA THR A 317 7.84 13.52 9.27
C THR A 317 8.97 14.54 9.36
N ALA A 318 10.22 14.10 9.46
CA ALA A 318 11.35 15.04 9.51
C ALA A 318 11.44 15.91 8.23
N LYS A 319 11.35 15.27 7.05
CA LYS A 319 11.26 15.95 5.76
C LYS A 319 9.81 16.28 5.43
N VAL A 320 9.59 17.48 4.91
CA VAL A 320 8.26 18.05 4.66
C VAL A 320 8.09 18.41 3.19
N PHE A 321 6.85 18.41 2.69
CA PHE A 321 6.55 18.95 1.36
C PHE A 321 6.55 20.47 1.40
N VAL A 322 7.23 21.12 0.45
CA VAL A 322 7.35 22.59 0.39
C VAL A 322 5.99 23.31 0.33
N GLU A 323 4.99 22.68 -0.29
CA GLU A 323 3.61 23.20 -0.41
C GLU A 323 2.83 23.23 0.91
N GLY A 324 3.32 22.58 1.98
CA GLY A 324 2.72 22.58 3.31
C GLY A 324 3.72 22.84 4.44
N ALA A 325 4.95 23.26 4.10
CA ALA A 325 6.05 23.39 5.04
C ALA A 325 5.80 24.50 6.07
N GLY A 326 5.19 25.61 5.66
CA GLY A 326 4.85 26.71 6.57
C GLY A 326 3.86 26.28 7.65
N ILE A 327 2.83 25.50 7.29
CA ILE A 327 1.86 24.95 8.23
C ILE A 327 2.54 23.99 9.22
N ALA A 328 3.41 23.11 8.72
CA ALA A 328 4.12 22.16 9.56
C ALA A 328 5.08 22.86 10.54
N ALA A 329 5.80 23.90 10.10
CA ALA A 329 6.67 24.70 10.94
C ALA A 329 5.90 25.38 12.08
N GLN A 330 4.80 26.08 11.75
CA GLN A 330 3.94 26.73 12.74
C GLN A 330 3.34 25.72 13.73
N ALA A 331 2.78 24.61 13.23
CA ALA A 331 2.19 23.57 14.08
C ALA A 331 3.20 22.98 15.06
N ARG A 332 4.44 22.73 14.62
CA ARG A 332 5.52 22.22 15.48
C ARG A 332 5.95 23.25 16.52
N ALA A 333 6.04 24.52 16.15
CA ALA A 333 6.36 25.60 17.08
C ALA A 333 5.29 25.73 18.17
N GLU A 334 4.01 25.73 17.80
CA GLU A 334 2.88 25.80 18.73
C GLU A 334 2.84 24.57 19.67
N VAL A 335 3.02 23.36 19.12
CA VAL A 335 3.08 22.13 19.93
C VAL A 335 4.27 22.14 20.89
N ARG A 336 5.44 22.60 20.44
CA ARG A 336 6.64 22.70 21.27
C ARG A 336 6.48 23.74 22.37
N ALA A 337 5.94 24.92 22.06
CA ALA A 337 5.64 25.96 23.05
C ALA A 337 4.67 25.44 24.12
N GLY A 338 3.60 24.74 23.71
CA GLY A 338 2.66 24.12 24.62
C GLY A 338 3.30 23.07 25.54
N LYS A 339 4.23 22.24 25.02
CA LYS A 339 4.98 21.28 25.85
C LYS A 339 5.90 21.95 26.87
N LEU A 340 6.41 23.13 26.56
CA LEU A 340 7.30 23.91 27.42
C LEU A 340 6.53 24.85 28.37
N GLY A 341 5.19 24.90 28.30
CA GLY A 341 4.38 25.84 29.09
C GLY A 341 4.58 27.31 28.70
N LEU A 342 5.07 27.57 27.48
CA LEU A 342 5.29 28.92 26.97
C LEU A 342 4.00 29.47 26.34
N PRO A 343 3.84 30.81 26.29
CA PRO A 343 2.74 31.41 25.56
C PRO A 343 2.78 31.00 24.08
N ARG A 344 1.61 31.02 23.44
CA ARG A 344 1.48 30.71 22.01
C ARG A 344 2.46 31.59 21.20
N PRO A 345 3.33 31.00 20.37
CA PRO A 345 4.26 31.77 19.58
C PRO A 345 3.54 32.62 18.53
N GLY A 346 4.23 33.63 18.02
CA GLY A 346 3.79 34.35 16.82
C GLY A 346 3.84 33.48 15.57
N ILE A 347 3.95 34.12 14.41
CA ILE A 347 4.20 33.42 13.14
C ILE A 347 5.65 32.91 13.16
N MET A 348 5.82 31.60 13.05
CA MET A 348 7.10 30.88 13.11
C MET A 348 7.27 30.05 11.84
N VAL A 349 7.71 30.69 10.76
CA VAL A 349 7.94 30.07 9.44
C VAL A 349 9.42 30.00 9.07
N GLU A 350 10.31 30.51 9.93
CA GLU A 350 11.75 30.62 9.67
C GLU A 350 12.38 29.25 9.41
N GLN A 351 11.94 28.22 10.13
CA GLN A 351 12.40 26.84 9.93
C GLN A 351 12.04 26.30 8.53
N ALA A 352 10.91 26.70 7.95
CA ALA A 352 10.56 26.33 6.58
C ALA A 352 11.46 27.05 5.56
N VAL A 353 11.81 28.32 5.83
CA VAL A 353 12.76 29.09 4.99
C VAL A 353 14.17 28.49 5.07
N GLU A 354 14.63 28.12 6.26
CA GLU A 354 15.92 27.45 6.46
C GLU A 354 15.96 26.09 5.75
N GLY A 355 14.90 25.28 5.86
CA GLY A 355 14.79 24.03 5.14
C GLY A 355 14.83 24.21 3.62
N LEU A 356 14.10 25.20 3.09
CA LEU A 356 14.13 25.53 1.66
C LEU A 356 15.52 25.98 1.21
N GLN A 357 16.19 26.82 1.99
CA GLN A 357 17.56 27.24 1.70
C GLN A 357 18.51 26.05 1.61
N ALA A 358 18.48 25.15 2.61
CA ALA A 358 19.33 23.97 2.64
C ALA A 358 19.09 23.03 1.45
N ASP A 359 17.83 22.82 1.05
CA ASP A 359 17.50 22.03 -0.13
C ASP A 359 18.07 22.67 -1.41
N LEU A 360 17.92 23.99 -1.59
CA LEU A 360 18.43 24.69 -2.77
C LEU A 360 19.96 24.77 -2.85
N GLU A 361 20.62 24.91 -1.70
CA GLU A 361 22.08 24.82 -1.59
C GLU A 361 22.58 23.42 -1.99
N SER A 362 21.90 22.36 -1.53
CA SER A 362 22.25 20.99 -1.88
C SER A 362 22.12 20.70 -3.37
N LEU A 363 21.20 21.38 -4.06
CA LEU A 363 21.00 21.31 -5.51
C LEU A 363 21.98 22.21 -6.29
N GLY A 364 22.74 23.07 -5.62
CA GLY A 364 23.65 24.04 -6.26
C GLY A 364 22.92 25.21 -6.96
N LEU A 365 21.65 25.43 -6.64
CA LEU A 365 20.81 26.49 -7.25
C LEU A 365 21.04 27.85 -6.59
N VAL A 366 21.43 27.85 -5.32
CA VAL A 366 21.62 29.03 -4.48
C VAL A 366 22.97 28.96 -3.78
N TYR A 367 23.62 30.11 -3.57
CA TYR A 367 24.85 30.18 -2.79
C TYR A 367 24.61 29.88 -1.31
N PRO A 368 25.61 29.34 -0.59
CA PRO A 368 25.52 29.13 0.85
C PRO A 368 25.11 30.40 1.59
N TYR A 369 24.12 30.30 2.45
CA TYR A 369 23.67 31.41 3.26
C TYR A 369 24.65 31.67 4.41
N THR A 370 25.53 32.65 4.23
CA THR A 370 26.40 33.14 5.31
C THR A 370 25.67 34.23 6.09
N LEU A 371 25.45 34.04 7.39
CA LEU A 371 24.94 35.11 8.25
C LEU A 371 25.92 36.29 8.19
N VAL A 372 25.45 37.45 7.70
CA VAL A 372 26.24 38.68 7.52
C VAL A 372 26.98 39.09 8.81
N VAL A 373 26.45 38.73 9.98
CA VAL A 373 27.07 38.97 11.29
C VAL A 373 28.39 38.22 11.46
N ILE A 374 28.48 36.96 11.01
CA ILE A 374 29.70 36.15 11.07
C ILE A 374 30.75 36.74 10.13
N SER A 375 30.33 37.15 8.92
CA SER A 375 31.21 37.79 7.95
C SER A 375 31.76 39.13 8.44
N ARG A 376 30.96 40.00 9.06
CA ARG A 376 31.46 41.27 9.62
C ARG A 376 32.41 41.05 10.79
N ARG A 377 32.12 40.07 11.65
CA ARG A 377 33.00 39.73 12.76
C ARG A 377 34.33 39.16 12.26
N GLN A 378 34.29 38.24 11.31
CA GLN A 378 35.50 37.68 10.69
C GLN A 378 36.29 38.73 9.90
N ALA A 379 35.62 39.62 9.17
CA ALA A 379 36.27 40.73 8.47
C ALA A 379 36.86 41.76 9.45
N ALA A 380 36.19 42.02 10.58
CA ALA A 380 36.72 42.85 11.66
C ALA A 380 37.92 42.17 12.34
N GLU A 381 37.85 40.88 12.64
CA GLU A 381 38.95 40.10 13.22
C GLU A 381 40.15 40.02 12.27
N GLN A 382 39.92 39.85 10.96
CA GLN A 382 40.97 39.90 9.92
C GLN A 382 41.59 41.30 9.80
N SER A 383 40.77 42.36 9.84
CA SER A 383 41.24 43.74 9.82
C SER A 383 42.09 44.06 11.05
N VAL A 384 41.66 43.65 12.25
CA VAL A 384 42.44 43.83 13.49
C VAL A 384 43.75 43.06 13.44
N MET A 385 43.74 41.80 12.99
CA MET A 385 44.98 41.03 12.80
C MET A 385 45.92 41.71 11.81
N SER A 386 45.41 42.19 10.66
CA SER A 386 46.23 42.90 9.68
C SER A 386 46.81 44.22 10.21
N ALA A 387 46.09 44.93 11.09
CA ALA A 387 46.58 46.15 11.73
C ALA A 387 47.63 45.87 12.81
N VAL A 388 47.53 44.74 13.53
CA VAL A 388 48.52 44.32 14.54
C VAL A 388 49.84 43.87 13.90
N TYR A 389 49.78 43.28 12.69
CA TYR A 389 50.96 42.84 11.95
C TYR A 389 51.45 43.85 10.89
N ALA A 390 50.77 44.99 10.72
CA ALA A 390 51.28 46.10 9.95
C ALA A 390 52.42 46.74 10.76
N ILE A 391 53.64 46.39 10.39
CA ILE A 391 54.89 46.96 10.90
C ILE A 391 54.78 48.48 10.81
N THR A 392 54.72 49.16 11.96
CA THR A 392 55.01 50.59 12.04
C THR A 392 56.51 50.73 11.82
N ASP A 393 56.93 51.10 10.62
CA ASP A 393 58.30 51.55 10.39
C ASP A 393 58.57 52.72 11.35
N PRO A 394 59.68 52.70 12.12
CA PRO A 394 60.01 53.81 12.99
C PRO A 394 60.34 55.04 12.13
N PRO A 395 60.07 56.27 12.60
CA PRO A 395 60.55 57.45 11.90
C PRO A 395 62.08 57.45 11.96
N ASP A 396 62.73 57.33 10.82
CA ASP A 396 64.17 57.47 10.70
C ASP A 396 64.59 58.82 11.30
N SER A 397 65.36 58.71 12.39
CA SER A 397 66.02 59.79 13.07
C SER A 397 67.04 60.46 12.15
N GLU A 398 66.98 61.78 12.12
CA GLU A 398 67.96 62.71 11.55
C GLU A 398 69.42 62.23 11.69
N GLU A 399 70.09 61.94 10.57
CA GLU A 399 71.55 61.92 10.52
C GLU A 399 72.05 63.33 10.19
N THR A 400 72.51 64.00 11.25
CA THR A 400 73.43 65.13 11.18
C THR A 400 74.84 64.57 11.01
N THR A 401 75.49 64.78 9.86
CA THR A 401 76.96 64.78 9.78
C THR A 401 77.47 65.77 8.76
N ALA A 402 78.40 66.59 9.24
CA ALA A 402 79.11 67.66 8.55
C ALA A 402 80.15 67.15 7.54
N ALA A 403 80.23 67.81 6.38
CA ALA A 403 81.45 68.36 5.75
C ALA A 403 81.07 69.10 4.47
#